data_AF-A0A944E0A2-F1
#
_entry.id   AF-A0A944E0A2-F1
#
_cell.length_a   1.000
_cell.length_b   1.000
_cell.length_c   1.000
_cell.angle_alpha   90.00
_cell.angle_beta   90.00
_cell.angle_gamma   90.00
#
_symmetry.space_group_name_H-M   'P 1'
#
loop_
_entity.id
_entity.type
_entity.pdbx_description
1 polymer ?
#
loop_
_entity_poly.entity_id
_entity_poly.type
_entity_poly.pdbx_seq_one_letter_code
_entity_poly.pdbx_strand_id
1 'polypeptide(L)'
;MAVADGNLVGAFPRNLADEVRAVLAVVPETRSPPVSPFLVDMSGEVVAIPYRIYQDEPPTDAVRALTARQRMILHCLYSRHSDGLVRQRHLERVVSSDQPWVVPFVMQLVGEYVLEILEAIQHGLCDLPSKRSAQRLLYGDFIARNPAFFATIERRVVSYWSCYYRWDFPVFGTYPGCRLLELLRSAATDRTGRPWPRHAAAGLIPTAS
;
A
#
# COMPACT_ATOMS: atom_id res chain seq x y z
N MET A 1 13.67 -20.39 18.46
CA MET A 1 13.45 -19.09 17.81
C MET A 1 11.97 -18.77 17.91
N ALA A 2 11.62 -17.78 18.73
CA ALA A 2 10.23 -17.44 19.03
C ALA A 2 9.53 -16.94 17.75
N VAL A 3 8.41 -17.58 17.42
CA VAL A 3 7.47 -17.13 16.39
C VAL A 3 6.87 -15.82 16.87
N ALA A 4 6.93 -14.80 16.02
CA ALA A 4 6.50 -13.44 16.32
C ALA A 4 5.05 -13.42 16.83
N ASP A 5 4.84 -12.91 18.04
CA ASP A 5 3.58 -12.25 18.35
C ASP A 5 3.32 -11.24 17.22
N GLY A 6 2.09 -11.25 16.69
CA GLY A 6 1.60 -10.33 15.67
C GLY A 6 1.51 -8.91 16.20
N ASN A 7 2.64 -8.36 16.63
CA ASN A 7 2.74 -7.06 17.25
C ASN A 7 2.61 -5.99 16.16
N LEU A 8 1.42 -5.41 16.05
CA LEU A 8 1.12 -4.32 15.13
C LEU A 8 2.03 -3.09 15.33
N VAL A 9 2.72 -2.98 16.47
CA VAL A 9 3.79 -1.97 16.67
C VAL A 9 4.91 -2.13 15.63
N GLY A 10 5.25 -3.35 15.23
CA GLY A 10 6.29 -3.63 14.24
C GLY A 10 5.89 -3.28 12.80
N ALA A 11 4.64 -2.89 12.55
CA ALA A 11 4.18 -2.44 11.23
C ALA A 11 4.65 -1.02 10.87
N PHE A 12 5.24 -0.30 11.83
CA PHE A 12 5.71 1.06 11.67
C PHE A 12 7.17 1.19 12.15
N PRO A 13 7.89 2.22 11.69
CA PRO A 13 9.21 2.53 12.23
C PRO A 13 9.19 2.73 13.76
N ARG A 14 10.25 2.30 14.45
CA ARG A 14 10.37 2.27 15.92
C ARG A 14 10.11 3.62 16.59
N ASN A 15 10.41 4.74 15.93
CA ASN A 15 10.14 6.07 16.46
C ASN A 15 8.63 6.39 16.58
N LEU A 16 7.76 5.57 15.99
CA LEU A 16 6.31 5.65 16.14
C LEU A 16 5.75 4.65 17.16
N ALA A 17 6.57 3.86 17.83
CA ALA A 17 6.10 2.75 18.66
C ALA A 17 5.10 3.19 19.75
N ASP A 18 5.33 4.32 20.41
CA ASP A 18 4.41 4.83 21.45
C ASP A 18 3.08 5.31 20.87
N GLU A 19 3.12 5.94 19.68
CA GLU A 19 1.92 6.36 18.97
C GLU A 19 1.10 5.15 18.52
N VAL A 20 1.76 4.08 18.06
CA VAL A 20 1.08 2.84 17.67
C VAL A 20 0.47 2.18 18.91
N ARG A 21 1.18 2.11 20.05
CA ARG A 21 0.60 1.58 21.29
C ARG A 21 -0.63 2.37 21.75
N ALA A 22 -0.60 3.69 21.64
CA ALA A 22 -1.75 4.53 21.95
C ALA A 22 -2.95 4.24 21.03
N VAL A 23 -2.71 3.99 19.74
CA VAL A 23 -3.76 3.55 18.80
C VAL A 23 -4.27 2.16 19.16
N LEU A 24 -3.39 1.20 19.45
CA LEU A 24 -3.79 -0.16 19.81
C LEU A 24 -4.59 -0.22 21.10
N ALA A 25 -4.40 0.73 22.03
CA ALA A 25 -5.19 0.81 23.25
C ALA A 25 -6.69 1.13 23.01
N VAL A 26 -7.05 1.67 21.85
CA VAL A 26 -8.47 1.89 21.49
C VAL A 26 -9.00 0.86 20.50
N VAL A 27 -8.15 0.06 19.87
CA VAL A 27 -8.53 -0.97 18.89
C VAL A 27 -9.09 -2.19 19.63
N PRO A 28 -10.29 -2.68 19.28
CA PRO A 28 -10.85 -3.90 19.85
C PRO A 28 -9.93 -5.12 19.65
N GLU A 29 -9.85 -5.99 20.65
CA GLU A 29 -9.13 -7.25 20.51
C GLU A 29 -9.84 -8.19 19.53
N THR A 30 -9.07 -8.99 18.79
CA THR A 30 -9.62 -10.07 17.94
C THR A 30 -8.99 -11.40 18.31
N ARG A 31 -9.73 -12.48 18.09
CA ARG A 31 -9.27 -13.86 18.32
C ARG A 31 -8.78 -14.54 17.04
N SER A 32 -8.79 -13.83 15.90
CA SER A 32 -8.38 -14.41 14.62
C SER A 32 -6.86 -14.65 14.60
N PRO A 33 -6.41 -15.82 14.10
CA PRO A 33 -4.99 -16.11 13.99
C PRO A 33 -4.31 -15.12 13.03
N PRO A 34 -3.08 -14.70 13.33
CA PRO A 34 -2.38 -13.72 12.49
C PRO A 34 -2.12 -14.32 11.10
N VAL A 35 -2.42 -13.53 10.07
CA VAL A 35 -1.95 -13.82 8.72
C VAL A 35 -0.51 -13.33 8.61
N SER A 36 0.37 -14.11 7.99
CA SER A 36 1.79 -13.78 7.86
C SER A 36 1.99 -12.34 7.35
N PRO A 37 2.80 -11.53 8.04
CA PRO A 37 3.08 -10.17 7.59
C PRO A 37 3.94 -10.18 6.34
N PHE A 38 3.97 -9.05 5.63
CA PHE A 38 4.98 -8.78 4.60
C PHE A 38 6.02 -7.81 5.16
N LEU A 39 7.27 -7.99 4.73
CA LEU A 39 8.40 -7.20 5.19
C LEU A 39 8.79 -6.18 4.13
N VAL A 40 9.06 -4.95 4.56
CA VAL A 40 9.55 -3.86 3.71
C VAL A 40 10.60 -3.03 4.46
N ASP A 41 11.56 -2.51 3.71
CA ASP A 41 12.53 -1.53 4.20
C ASP A 41 11.92 -0.12 4.20
N MET A 42 11.93 0.49 5.38
CA MET A 42 11.56 1.87 5.66
C MET A 42 12.80 2.68 6.04
N SER A 43 13.60 3.05 5.04
CA SER A 43 14.82 3.86 5.21
C SER A 43 15.88 3.19 6.10
N GLY A 44 16.15 1.91 5.86
CA GLY A 44 17.12 1.10 6.60
C GLY A 44 16.54 0.38 7.82
N GLU A 45 15.24 0.54 8.09
CA GLU A 45 14.52 -0.20 9.11
C GLU A 45 13.51 -1.15 8.49
N VAL A 46 13.59 -2.44 8.79
CA VAL A 46 12.60 -3.42 8.32
C VAL A 46 11.37 -3.38 9.21
N VAL A 47 10.21 -3.12 8.62
CA VAL A 47 8.90 -3.19 9.29
C VAL A 47 8.12 -4.41 8.81
N ALA A 48 7.30 -4.98 9.69
CA ALA A 48 6.46 -6.15 9.44
C ALA A 48 4.98 -5.74 9.42
N ILE A 49 4.44 -5.55 8.22
CA ILE A 49 3.07 -5.05 8.05
C ILE A 49 2.10 -6.22 7.93
N PRO A 50 0.98 -6.22 8.69
CA PRO A 50 0.01 -7.30 8.60
C PRO A 50 -0.58 -7.40 7.18
N TYR A 51 -0.68 -8.62 6.68
CA TYR A 51 -1.37 -8.84 5.40
C TYR A 51 -2.86 -8.50 5.52
N ARG A 52 -3.50 -8.94 6.61
CA ARG A 52 -4.88 -8.60 6.97
C ARG A 52 -5.03 -8.38 8.47
N ILE A 53 -5.99 -7.55 8.85
CA ILE A 53 -6.48 -7.38 10.21
C ILE A 53 -7.98 -7.73 10.25
N TYR A 54 -8.47 -8.16 11.42
CA TYR A 54 -9.86 -8.62 11.62
C TYR A 54 -10.54 -7.95 12.82
N GLN A 55 -9.85 -7.02 13.47
CA GLN A 55 -10.38 -6.22 14.56
C GLN A 55 -11.49 -5.31 14.03
N ASP A 56 -12.62 -5.30 14.71
CA ASP A 56 -13.68 -4.34 14.46
C ASP A 56 -13.16 -2.91 14.61
N GLU A 57 -13.86 -1.95 14.01
CA GLU A 57 -13.48 -0.54 14.16
C GLU A 57 -13.69 -0.04 15.59
N PRO A 58 -12.75 0.76 16.13
CA PRO A 58 -12.91 1.35 17.45
C PRO A 58 -14.09 2.33 17.48
N PRO A 59 -14.69 2.56 18.64
CA PRO A 59 -15.76 3.54 18.80
C PRO A 59 -15.35 4.93 18.32
N THR A 60 -16.26 5.64 17.64
CA THR A 60 -16.01 6.96 17.05
C THR A 60 -15.42 7.97 18.03
N ASP A 61 -15.88 8.00 19.28
CA ASP A 61 -15.39 8.95 20.29
C ASP A 61 -13.96 8.63 20.73
N ALA A 62 -13.58 7.35 20.77
CA ALA A 62 -12.19 6.95 21.02
C ALA A 62 -11.28 7.39 19.86
N VAL A 63 -11.73 7.26 18.60
CA VAL A 63 -10.99 7.75 17.42
C VAL A 63 -10.86 9.27 17.43
N ARG A 64 -11.88 10.00 17.88
CA ARG A 64 -11.86 11.47 17.97
C ARG A 64 -10.82 11.97 18.98
N ALA A 65 -10.60 11.21 20.06
CA ALA A 65 -9.59 11.53 21.08
C ALA A 65 -8.14 11.34 20.60
N LEU A 66 -7.92 10.57 19.53
CA LEU A 66 -6.59 10.36 18.95
C LEU A 66 -6.04 11.63 18.30
N THR A 67 -4.71 11.81 18.40
CA THR A 67 -4.00 12.87 17.67
C THR A 67 -4.09 12.66 16.16
N ALA A 68 -3.78 13.68 15.36
CA ALA A 68 -3.77 13.57 13.90
C ALA A 68 -2.84 12.45 13.40
N ARG A 69 -1.66 12.30 14.03
CA ARG A 69 -0.69 11.23 13.72
C ARG A 69 -1.23 9.85 14.08
N GLN A 70 -1.82 9.70 15.26
CA GLN A 70 -2.44 8.45 15.71
C GLN A 70 -3.61 8.04 14.81
N ARG A 71 -4.45 8.99 14.37
CA ARG A 71 -5.51 8.70 13.39
C ARG A 71 -4.95 8.21 12.06
N MET A 72 -3.83 8.78 11.60
CA MET A 72 -3.19 8.33 10.36
C MET A 72 -2.62 6.90 10.50
N ILE A 73 -1.99 6.57 11.65
CA ILE A 73 -1.57 5.19 11.99
C ILE A 73 -2.76 4.23 11.98
N LEU A 74 -3.87 4.63 12.59
CA LEU A 74 -5.12 3.85 12.60
C LEU A 74 -5.62 3.62 11.17
N HIS A 75 -5.68 4.65 10.33
CA HIS A 75 -6.09 4.50 8.94
C HIS A 75 -5.14 3.58 8.15
N CYS A 76 -3.83 3.64 8.38
CA CYS A 76 -2.89 2.67 7.81
C CYS A 76 -3.22 1.23 8.22
N LEU A 77 -3.45 0.97 9.52
CA LEU A 77 -3.82 -0.37 9.99
C LEU A 77 -5.14 -0.87 9.36
N TYR A 78 -6.18 -0.04 9.37
CA TYR A 78 -7.50 -0.41 8.81
C TYR A 78 -7.54 -0.46 7.28
N SER A 79 -6.56 0.12 6.59
CA SER A 79 -6.35 -0.17 5.16
C SER A 79 -5.98 -1.65 4.89
N ARG A 80 -5.70 -2.43 5.94
CA ARG A 80 -5.47 -3.88 5.89
C ARG A 80 -6.67 -4.69 6.41
N HIS A 81 -7.81 -4.08 6.69
CA HIS A 81 -8.98 -4.79 7.21
C HIS A 81 -9.49 -5.87 6.23
N SER A 82 -10.17 -6.90 6.72
CA SER A 82 -10.73 -7.97 5.88
C SER A 82 -11.86 -7.44 4.96
N ASP A 83 -12.73 -6.59 5.51
CA ASP A 83 -13.78 -5.87 4.78
C ASP A 83 -13.20 -4.86 3.77
N GLY A 84 -13.63 -4.96 2.51
CA GLY A 84 -13.20 -4.07 1.42
C GLY A 84 -13.69 -2.62 1.57
N LEU A 85 -14.88 -2.41 2.12
CA LEU A 85 -15.45 -1.07 2.34
C LEU A 85 -14.66 -0.31 3.40
N VAL A 86 -14.31 -1.01 4.50
CA VAL A 86 -13.44 -0.46 5.55
C VAL A 86 -12.07 -0.11 4.97
N ARG A 87 -11.47 -1.03 4.19
CA ARG A 87 -10.17 -0.76 3.55
C ARG A 87 -10.18 0.50 2.69
N GLN A 88 -11.17 0.62 1.80
CA GLN A 88 -11.29 1.77 0.91
C GLN A 88 -11.44 3.07 1.70
N ARG A 89 -12.39 3.13 2.64
CA ARG A 89 -12.64 4.34 3.44
C ARG A 89 -11.40 4.80 4.21
N HIS A 90 -10.61 3.86 4.76
CA HIS A 90 -9.40 4.22 5.49
C HIS A 90 -8.24 4.59 4.57
N LEU A 91 -8.11 3.93 3.42
CA LEU A 91 -7.15 4.32 2.37
C LEU A 91 -7.38 5.77 1.93
N GLU A 92 -8.61 6.16 1.63
CA GLU A 92 -8.96 7.51 1.17
C GLU A 92 -8.55 8.61 2.17
N ARG A 93 -8.40 8.28 3.46
CA ARG A 93 -7.92 9.23 4.49
C ARG A 93 -6.42 9.42 4.50
N VAL A 94 -5.63 8.54 3.89
CA VAL A 94 -4.15 8.54 4.00
C VAL A 94 -3.43 8.51 2.68
N VAL A 95 -4.09 8.19 1.58
CA VAL A 95 -3.47 8.03 0.25
C VAL A 95 -2.69 9.25 -0.22
N SER A 96 -3.13 10.46 0.14
CA SER A 96 -2.45 11.72 -0.21
C SER A 96 -1.40 12.17 0.82
N SER A 97 -1.12 11.36 1.85
CA SER A 97 -0.16 11.68 2.90
C SER A 97 1.27 11.79 2.35
N ASP A 98 2.03 12.73 2.91
CA ASP A 98 3.46 12.92 2.63
C ASP A 98 4.36 12.06 3.54
N GLN A 99 3.76 11.29 4.45
CA GLN A 99 4.48 10.49 5.43
C GLN A 99 5.02 9.19 4.80
N PRO A 100 6.34 8.94 4.82
CA PRO A 100 6.92 7.75 4.17
C PRO A 100 6.35 6.42 4.66
N TRP A 101 6.02 6.32 5.95
CA TRP A 101 5.50 5.09 6.57
C TRP A 101 4.06 4.75 6.13
N VAL A 102 3.37 5.64 5.40
CA VAL A 102 2.06 5.35 4.80
C VAL A 102 2.21 4.58 3.48
N VAL A 103 3.29 4.84 2.73
CA VAL A 103 3.53 4.28 1.38
C VAL A 103 3.34 2.77 1.31
N PRO A 104 3.92 1.93 2.18
CA PRO A 104 3.79 0.48 2.04
C PRO A 104 2.33 -0.01 2.20
N PHE A 105 1.51 0.69 2.98
CA PHE A 105 0.09 0.36 3.13
C PHE A 105 -0.69 0.65 1.84
N VAL A 106 -0.42 1.79 1.19
CA VAL A 106 -1.01 2.14 -0.11
C VAL A 106 -0.50 1.18 -1.20
N MET A 107 0.80 0.93 -1.25
CA MET A 107 1.42 0.06 -2.27
C MET A 107 0.92 -1.38 -2.20
N GLN A 108 0.69 -1.90 -0.99
CA GLN A 108 0.12 -3.23 -0.83
C GLN A 108 -1.31 -3.31 -1.42
N LEU A 109 -2.11 -2.25 -1.31
CA LEU A 109 -3.47 -2.18 -1.89
C LEU A 109 -3.49 -2.10 -3.42
N VAL A 110 -2.42 -1.58 -4.06
CA VAL A 110 -2.27 -1.63 -5.53
C VAL A 110 -2.28 -3.07 -6.04
N GLY A 111 -1.73 -3.99 -5.27
CA GLY A 111 -1.67 -5.40 -5.62
C GLY A 111 -2.91 -6.18 -5.23
N GLU A 112 -4.05 -5.54 -4.99
CA GLU A 112 -5.31 -6.21 -4.62
C GLU A 112 -6.33 -6.14 -5.79
N TYR A 113 -7.31 -7.04 -5.78
CA TYR A 113 -8.21 -7.26 -6.91
C TYR A 113 -9.42 -6.31 -6.94
N VAL A 114 -9.44 -5.21 -6.18
CA VAL A 114 -10.61 -4.33 -6.07
C VAL A 114 -10.40 -3.08 -6.91
N LEU A 115 -11.22 -2.88 -7.93
CA LEU A 115 -11.07 -1.78 -8.91
C LEU A 115 -11.24 -0.40 -8.25
N GLU A 116 -12.22 -0.27 -7.37
CA GLU A 116 -12.55 0.96 -6.64
C GLU A 116 -11.37 1.42 -5.76
N ILE A 117 -10.62 0.48 -5.20
CA ILE A 117 -9.40 0.77 -4.45
C ILE A 117 -8.31 1.30 -5.38
N LEU A 118 -8.15 0.73 -6.58
CA LEU A 118 -7.18 1.26 -7.57
C LEU A 118 -7.54 2.69 -8.00
N GLU A 119 -8.82 2.97 -8.20
CA GLU A 119 -9.32 4.29 -8.55
C GLU A 119 -9.10 5.30 -7.42
N ALA A 120 -9.39 4.92 -6.16
CA ALA A 120 -9.09 5.73 -4.99
C ALA A 120 -7.58 6.04 -4.86
N ILE A 121 -6.71 5.07 -5.16
CA ILE A 121 -5.26 5.29 -5.20
C ILE A 121 -4.88 6.28 -6.30
N GLN A 122 -5.42 6.11 -7.50
CA GLN A 122 -5.14 7.04 -8.60
C GLN A 122 -5.59 8.47 -8.29
N HIS A 123 -6.74 8.63 -7.66
CA HIS A 123 -7.24 9.94 -7.25
C HIS A 123 -6.37 10.57 -6.16
N GLY A 124 -5.99 9.80 -5.14
CA GLY A 124 -5.13 10.28 -4.05
C GLY A 124 -3.69 10.59 -4.47
N LEU A 125 -3.19 9.88 -5.49
CA LEU A 125 -1.86 10.06 -6.06
C LEU A 125 -1.89 10.92 -7.35
N CYS A 126 -2.75 11.94 -7.37
CA CYS A 126 -2.94 12.80 -8.54
C CYS A 126 -1.67 13.57 -8.96
N ASP A 127 -0.73 13.83 -8.05
CA ASP A 127 0.52 14.54 -8.33
C ASP A 127 1.66 13.60 -8.74
N LEU A 128 1.49 12.28 -8.64
CA LEU A 128 2.51 11.28 -9.01
C LEU A 128 3.06 11.41 -10.45
N PRO A 129 2.27 11.81 -11.47
CA PRO A 129 2.79 12.06 -12.82
C PRO A 129 3.80 13.21 -12.90
N SER A 130 3.75 14.16 -11.96
CA SER A 130 4.60 15.35 -11.96
C SER A 130 6.01 15.03 -11.47
N LYS A 131 7.04 15.25 -12.32
CA LYS A 131 8.44 14.85 -12.06
C LYS A 131 9.06 15.36 -10.75
N ARG A 132 8.54 16.46 -10.21
CA ARG A 132 9.05 17.12 -8.99
C ARG A 132 8.08 17.02 -7.81
N SER A 133 7.00 16.25 -7.90
CA SER A 133 6.06 16.14 -6.79
C SER A 133 6.66 15.34 -5.64
N ALA A 134 6.23 15.68 -4.42
CA ALA A 134 6.61 14.95 -3.23
C ALA A 134 6.18 13.47 -3.32
N GLN A 135 5.00 13.20 -3.89
CA GLN A 135 4.51 11.84 -4.13
C GLN A 135 5.45 11.03 -5.02
N ARG A 136 5.94 11.62 -6.11
CA ARG A 136 6.86 10.93 -7.02
C ARG A 136 8.18 10.57 -6.35
N LEU A 137 8.75 11.50 -5.60
CA LEU A 137 9.97 11.25 -4.83
C LEU A 137 9.72 10.14 -3.80
N LEU A 138 8.65 10.26 -3.01
CA LEU A 138 8.30 9.34 -1.94
C LEU A 138 8.10 7.90 -2.42
N TYR A 139 7.30 7.70 -3.46
CA TYR A 139 7.01 6.37 -4.01
C TYR A 139 8.20 5.80 -4.79
N GLY A 140 8.95 6.65 -5.51
CA GLY A 140 10.19 6.23 -6.18
C GLY A 140 11.25 5.75 -5.18
N ASP A 141 11.42 6.47 -4.08
CA ASP A 141 12.30 6.12 -2.95
C ASP A 141 11.94 4.77 -2.32
N PHE A 142 10.64 4.53 -2.11
CA PHE A 142 10.16 3.28 -1.53
C PHE A 142 10.40 2.09 -2.46
N ILE A 143 10.06 2.23 -3.74
CA ILE A 143 10.22 1.17 -4.74
C ILE A 143 11.70 0.83 -4.95
N ALA A 144 12.57 1.84 -5.01
CA ALA A 144 14.00 1.65 -5.15
C ALA A 144 14.61 0.80 -4.02
N ARG A 145 14.09 0.96 -2.79
CA ARG A 145 14.51 0.16 -1.61
C ARG A 145 13.86 -1.22 -1.55
N ASN A 146 12.69 -1.40 -2.18
CA ASN A 146 11.86 -2.60 -2.06
C ASN A 146 11.56 -3.25 -3.43
N PRO A 147 12.57 -3.61 -4.25
CA PRO A 147 12.34 -4.10 -5.61
C PRO A 147 11.56 -5.42 -5.66
N ALA A 148 11.85 -6.37 -4.78
CA ALA A 148 11.15 -7.66 -4.73
C ALA A 148 9.67 -7.52 -4.33
N PHE A 149 9.38 -6.56 -3.45
CA PHE A 149 8.01 -6.24 -3.05
C PHE A 149 7.26 -5.66 -4.25
N PHE A 150 7.82 -4.66 -4.95
CA PHE A 150 7.18 -4.07 -6.13
C PHE A 150 6.96 -5.08 -7.25
N ALA A 151 7.94 -5.97 -7.51
CA ALA A 151 7.78 -7.06 -8.47
C ALA A 151 6.64 -8.03 -8.10
N THR A 152 6.36 -8.20 -6.80
CA THR A 152 5.23 -9.01 -6.33
C THR A 152 3.90 -8.30 -6.56
N ILE A 153 3.83 -6.99 -6.31
CA ILE A 153 2.65 -6.17 -6.63
C ILE A 153 2.36 -6.21 -8.13
N GLU A 154 3.37 -6.04 -8.98
CA GLU A 154 3.23 -6.12 -10.44
C GLU A 154 2.62 -7.46 -10.90
N ARG A 155 3.14 -8.58 -10.39
CA ARG A 155 2.59 -9.92 -10.72
C ARG A 155 1.15 -10.08 -10.28
N ARG A 156 0.76 -9.55 -9.11
CA ARG A 156 -0.63 -9.60 -8.63
C ARG A 156 -1.57 -8.79 -9.51
N VAL A 157 -1.19 -7.57 -9.88
CA VAL A 157 -1.99 -6.71 -10.77
C VAL A 157 -2.27 -7.40 -12.10
N VAL A 158 -1.26 -8.02 -12.72
CA VAL A 158 -1.43 -8.78 -13.96
C VAL A 158 -2.34 -10.00 -13.76
N SER A 159 -2.11 -10.76 -12.68
CA SER A 159 -2.91 -11.95 -12.38
C SER A 159 -4.38 -11.59 -12.18
N TYR A 160 -4.67 -10.54 -11.41
CA TYR A 160 -6.05 -10.13 -11.12
C TYR A 160 -6.73 -9.50 -12.33
N TRP A 161 -6.01 -8.72 -13.12
CA TRP A 161 -6.50 -8.29 -14.42
C TRP A 161 -6.91 -9.49 -15.28
N SER A 162 -6.03 -10.48 -15.44
CA SER A 162 -6.28 -11.64 -16.28
C SER A 162 -7.46 -12.49 -15.79
N CYS A 163 -7.64 -12.63 -14.48
CA CYS A 163 -8.69 -13.46 -13.89
C CYS A 163 -10.05 -12.77 -13.83
N TYR A 164 -10.09 -11.48 -13.52
CA TYR A 164 -11.34 -10.80 -13.15
C TYR A 164 -11.74 -9.67 -14.10
N TYR A 165 -10.78 -9.00 -14.72
CA TYR A 165 -11.02 -7.74 -15.43
C TYR A 165 -10.69 -7.75 -16.92
N ARG A 166 -10.23 -8.89 -17.46
CA ARG A 166 -9.87 -9.01 -18.88
C ARG A 166 -11.07 -8.78 -19.81
N TRP A 167 -12.29 -9.08 -19.36
CA TRP A 167 -13.49 -8.86 -20.16
C TRP A 167 -13.82 -7.36 -20.30
N ASP A 168 -13.74 -6.60 -19.20
CA ASP A 168 -13.99 -5.15 -19.21
C ASP A 168 -12.79 -4.37 -19.76
N PHE A 169 -11.58 -4.90 -19.59
CA PHE A 169 -10.32 -4.34 -20.09
C PHE A 169 -9.58 -5.38 -20.94
N PRO A 170 -9.97 -5.59 -22.22
CA PRO A 170 -9.37 -6.62 -23.08
C PRO A 170 -7.86 -6.46 -23.30
N VAL A 171 -7.34 -5.24 -23.16
CA VAL A 171 -5.93 -4.90 -23.30
C VAL A 171 -5.40 -4.46 -21.93
N PHE A 172 -4.31 -5.08 -21.44
CA PHE A 172 -3.78 -4.78 -20.10
C PHE A 172 -3.49 -3.28 -19.91
N GLY A 173 -3.01 -2.60 -20.94
CA GLY A 173 -2.76 -1.16 -20.93
C GLY A 173 -3.98 -0.28 -20.62
N THR A 174 -5.20 -0.76 -20.84
CA THR A 174 -6.43 0.00 -20.52
C THR A 174 -6.88 -0.19 -19.07
N TYR A 175 -6.39 -1.22 -18.38
CA TYR A 175 -6.70 -1.50 -16.98
C TYR A 175 -6.08 -0.43 -16.05
N PRO A 176 -6.85 0.14 -15.08
CA PRO A 176 -6.33 1.14 -14.15
C PRO A 176 -5.07 0.70 -13.40
N GLY A 177 -4.98 -0.57 -13.01
CA GLY A 177 -3.79 -1.11 -12.35
C GLY A 177 -2.52 -1.02 -13.22
N CYS A 178 -2.63 -1.21 -14.54
CA CYS A 178 -1.49 -1.06 -15.45
C CYS A 178 -0.99 0.39 -15.51
N ARG A 179 -1.90 1.35 -15.67
CA ARG A 179 -1.53 2.78 -15.69
C ARG A 179 -0.83 3.21 -14.41
N LEU A 180 -1.33 2.75 -13.26
CA LEU A 180 -0.72 3.04 -11.95
C LEU A 180 0.68 2.42 -11.83
N LEU A 181 0.87 1.17 -12.25
CA LEU A 181 2.18 0.52 -12.26
C LEU A 181 3.20 1.28 -13.11
N GLU A 182 2.82 1.79 -14.28
CA GLU A 182 3.73 2.53 -15.15
C GLU A 182 4.13 3.89 -14.56
N LEU A 183 3.23 4.57 -13.85
CA LEU A 183 3.55 5.79 -13.11
C LEU A 183 4.54 5.50 -11.97
N LEU A 184 4.30 4.45 -11.19
CA LEU A 184 5.16 3.99 -10.09
C LEU A 184 6.55 3.56 -10.59
N ARG A 185 6.60 2.82 -11.70
CA ARG A 185 7.83 2.42 -12.39
C ARG A 185 8.64 3.62 -12.85
N SER A 186 7.96 4.63 -13.41
CA SER A 186 8.59 5.88 -13.84
C SER A 186 9.15 6.65 -12.65
N ALA A 187 8.45 6.68 -11.51
CA ALA A 187 8.96 7.28 -10.27
C ALA A 187 10.23 6.59 -9.77
N ALA A 188 10.27 5.25 -9.79
CA ALA A 188 11.47 4.49 -9.43
C ALA A 188 12.64 4.70 -10.41
N THR A 189 12.33 4.82 -11.71
CA THR A 189 13.32 5.14 -12.76
C THR A 189 13.95 6.51 -12.51
N ASP A 190 13.12 7.53 -12.28
CA ASP A 190 13.60 8.89 -12.00
C ASP A 190 14.44 8.94 -10.72
N ARG A 191 14.06 8.16 -9.69
CA ARG A 191 14.79 8.10 -8.43
C ARG A 191 16.17 7.45 -8.56
N THR A 192 16.28 6.39 -9.35
CA THR A 192 17.52 5.60 -9.49
C THR A 192 18.40 6.05 -10.66
N GLY A 193 17.86 6.84 -11.59
CA GLY A 193 18.52 7.21 -12.84
C GLY A 193 18.70 6.03 -13.81
N ARG A 194 18.02 4.90 -13.57
CA ARG A 194 18.14 3.67 -14.36
C ARG A 194 16.75 3.14 -14.74
N PRO A 195 16.56 2.59 -15.95
CA PRO A 195 15.29 1.98 -16.34
C PRO A 195 14.87 0.88 -15.34
N TRP A 196 13.63 0.96 -14.86
CA TRP A 196 13.12 -0.01 -13.89
C TRP A 196 12.52 -1.26 -14.57
N PRO A 197 12.95 -2.48 -14.20
CA PRO A 197 12.63 -3.72 -14.94
C PRO A 197 11.14 -4.06 -14.93
N ARG A 198 10.58 -4.42 -16.08
CA ARG A 198 9.22 -4.98 -16.21
C ARG A 198 9.26 -6.47 -15.89
N HIS A 199 8.49 -6.88 -14.89
CA HIS A 199 8.36 -8.28 -14.46
C HIS A 199 7.10 -8.95 -15.03
N ALA A 200 6.15 -8.15 -15.54
CA ALA A 200 5.06 -8.58 -16.38
C ALA A 200 5.55 -8.75 -17.83
N ALA A 201 5.26 -9.90 -18.44
CA ALA A 201 5.79 -10.29 -19.74
C ALA A 201 5.64 -9.20 -20.81
N ALA A 202 6.72 -8.99 -21.57
CA ALA A 202 6.86 -8.00 -22.65
C ALA A 202 5.83 -8.12 -23.81
N GLY A 203 4.88 -9.04 -23.74
CA GLY A 203 3.85 -9.27 -24.76
C GLY A 203 2.45 -8.73 -24.45
N LEU A 204 2.23 -8.05 -23.31
CA LEU A 204 0.90 -7.56 -22.90
C LEU A 204 0.63 -6.07 -23.19
N ILE A 205 1.62 -5.35 -23.71
CA ILE A 205 1.50 -3.93 -24.07
C ILE A 205 1.92 -3.80 -25.54
N PRO A 206 1.05 -3.31 -26.45
CA PRO A 206 1.48 -3.00 -27.81
C PRO A 206 2.60 -1.95 -27.73
N THR A 207 3.75 -2.24 -28.32
CA THR A 207 4.76 -1.22 -28.61
C THR A 207 4.10 -0.19 -29.51
N ALA A 208 4.03 1.08 -29.08
CA ALA A 208 3.69 2.16 -29.98
C ALA A 208 4.77 2.21 -31.06
N SER A 209 4.38 1.88 -32.29
CA SER A 209 5.17 2.05 -33.51
C SER A 209 5.39 3.52 -33.82
#